data_AF-A0A920MMH8-F1
#
_entry.id   AF-A0A920MMH8-F1
#
_cell.length_a   1.000
_cell.length_b   1.000
_cell.length_c   1.000
_cell.angle_alpha   90.00
_cell.angle_beta   90.00
_cell.angle_gamma   90.00
#
_symmetry.space_group_name_H-M   'P 1'
#
loop_
_entity.id
_entity.type
_entity.pdbx_description
1 polymer ?
#
loop_
_entity_poly.entity_id
_entity_poly.type
_entity_poly.pdbx_seq_one_letter_code
_entity_poly.pdbx_strand_id
1 'polypeptide(L)'
;MPEYKCELCNFYCQRPGQLKRHIESDRHKANILPIIENELKEMKMQQEELLNRVKLLEDRLQPTKSQQNNNNCTVNNVSNFNNTQNNININYFSTTAFGQENWTYISEAEMFKIMGGVNSCIPAIVERLHFDVEHPENHNIKIQNKNRPEIKVFDGKMWRTQDRNNTVDEMIENIRGKLDDYEDKFLQTSSSGLSFKWENYWKDMEEAKQKKELRKKVIGRINDCQEHMIKQDMILNKK
;
A
#
# COMPACT_ATOMS: atom_id res chain seq x y z
N MET A 1 -2.36 -33.67 15.37
CA MET A 1 -2.26 -32.30 15.94
C MET A 1 -3.63 -31.65 15.82
N PRO A 2 -4.07 -30.73 16.70
CA PRO A 2 -5.33 -30.03 16.49
C PRO A 2 -5.25 -29.22 15.19
N GLU A 3 -6.14 -29.50 14.25
CA GLU A 3 -6.14 -28.86 12.92
C GLU A 3 -6.74 -27.45 12.93
N TYR A 4 -7.56 -27.11 13.94
CA TYR A 4 -8.27 -25.83 14.01
C TYR A 4 -8.15 -25.22 15.42
N LYS A 5 -7.80 -23.93 15.50
CA LYS A 5 -7.66 -23.18 16.76
C LYS A 5 -8.37 -21.83 16.72
N CYS A 6 -8.89 -21.40 17.87
CA CYS A 6 -9.29 -20.02 18.13
C CYS A 6 -8.33 -19.42 19.16
N GLU A 7 -7.58 -18.40 18.75
CA GLU A 7 -6.56 -17.77 19.60
C GLU A 7 -7.17 -16.90 20.70
N LEU A 8 -8.30 -16.24 20.41
CA LEU A 8 -9.03 -15.40 21.38
C LEU A 8 -9.54 -16.18 22.59
N CYS A 9 -9.87 -17.44 22.40
CA CYS A 9 -10.42 -18.31 23.45
C CYS A 9 -9.47 -19.43 23.86
N ASN A 10 -8.28 -19.49 23.25
CA ASN A 10 -7.34 -20.60 23.35
C ASN A 10 -8.02 -21.98 23.18
N PHE A 11 -8.96 -22.07 22.24
CA PHE A 11 -9.78 -23.26 21.98
C PHE A 11 -9.23 -24.06 20.80
N TYR A 12 -9.21 -25.39 20.92
CA TYR A 12 -8.69 -26.30 19.91
C TYR A 12 -9.71 -27.36 19.53
N CYS A 13 -9.81 -27.67 18.24
CA CYS A 13 -10.67 -28.75 17.76
C CYS A 13 -10.11 -29.45 16.52
N GLN A 14 -10.64 -30.63 16.23
CA GLN A 14 -10.20 -31.49 15.12
C GLN A 14 -11.04 -31.32 13.85
N ARG A 15 -12.15 -30.55 13.90
CA ARG A 15 -13.08 -30.42 12.78
C ARG A 15 -13.52 -28.97 12.60
N PRO A 16 -13.64 -28.48 11.35
CA PRO A 16 -14.00 -27.08 11.08
C PRO A 16 -15.39 -26.70 11.60
N GLY A 17 -16.36 -27.62 11.55
CA GLY A 17 -17.70 -27.38 12.10
C GLY A 17 -17.74 -27.14 13.61
N GLN A 18 -16.76 -27.67 14.35
CA GLN A 18 -16.64 -27.43 15.80
C GLN A 18 -16.09 -26.03 16.08
N LEU A 19 -15.14 -25.56 15.27
CA LEU A 19 -14.65 -24.19 15.33
C LEU A 19 -15.75 -23.19 14.98
N LYS A 20 -16.55 -23.48 13.94
CA LYS A 20 -17.69 -22.63 13.55
C LYS A 20 -18.68 -22.47 14.71
N ARG A 21 -19.12 -23.58 15.32
CA ARG A 21 -20.02 -23.55 16.48
C ARG A 21 -19.39 -22.87 17.71
N HIS A 22 -18.06 -22.97 17.86
CA HIS A 22 -17.34 -22.26 18.91
C HIS A 22 -17.39 -20.74 18.71
N ILE A 23 -17.14 -20.24 17.49
CA ILE A 23 -17.19 -18.81 17.17
C ILE A 23 -18.60 -18.23 17.39
N GLU A 24 -19.63 -19.01 17.08
CA GLU A 24 -21.03 -18.63 17.27
C GLU A 24 -21.50 -18.70 18.74
N SER A 25 -20.69 -19.30 19.63
CA SER A 25 -21.05 -19.47 21.04
C SER A 25 -20.99 -18.16 21.82
N ASP A 26 -21.85 -18.05 22.84
CA ASP A 26 -21.91 -16.86 23.70
C ASP A 26 -20.61 -16.64 24.46
N ARG A 27 -19.85 -17.70 24.75
CA ARG A 27 -18.53 -17.60 25.39
C ARG A 27 -17.49 -16.94 24.48
N HIS A 28 -17.49 -17.27 23.18
CA HIS A 28 -16.60 -16.62 22.22
C HIS A 28 -17.00 -15.16 22.01
N LYS A 29 -18.31 -14.88 21.89
CA LYS A 29 -18.85 -13.52 21.80
C LYS A 29 -18.49 -12.69 23.03
N ALA A 30 -18.58 -13.24 24.23
CA ALA A 30 -18.19 -12.54 25.47
C ALA A 30 -16.69 -12.19 25.51
N ASN A 31 -15.84 -12.97 24.84
CA ASN A 31 -14.40 -12.68 24.76
C ASN A 31 -14.04 -11.67 23.67
N ILE A 32 -14.82 -11.60 22.57
CA ILE A 32 -14.58 -10.64 21.48
C ILE A 32 -15.21 -9.27 21.73
N LEU A 33 -16.33 -9.21 22.46
CA LEU A 33 -17.05 -7.97 22.75
C LEU A 33 -16.18 -6.88 23.39
N PRO A 34 -15.37 -7.17 24.43
CA PRO A 34 -14.48 -6.15 25.03
C PRO A 34 -13.40 -5.64 24.06
N ILE A 35 -12.95 -6.49 23.13
CA ILE A 35 -11.95 -6.11 22.11
C ILE A 35 -12.59 -5.13 21.13
N ILE A 36 -13.77 -5.47 20.60
CA ILE A 36 -14.55 -4.61 19.70
C ILE A 36 -14.92 -3.29 20.38
N GLU A 37 -15.30 -3.32 21.66
CA GLU A 37 -15.63 -2.13 22.43
C GLU A 37 -14.41 -1.20 22.61
N ASN A 38 -13.23 -1.77 22.86
CA ASN A 38 -11.98 -1.01 22.94
C ASN A 38 -11.59 -0.40 21.59
N GLU A 39 -11.65 -1.17 20.50
CA GLU A 39 -11.39 -0.66 19.14
C GLU A 39 -12.37 0.47 18.78
N LEU A 40 -13.66 0.30 19.08
CA LEU A 40 -14.69 1.32 18.85
C LEU A 40 -14.44 2.58 19.68
N LYS A 41 -13.92 2.43 20.90
CA LYS A 41 -13.55 3.55 21.77
C LYS A 41 -12.34 4.30 21.22
N GLU A 42 -11.31 3.60 20.76
CA GLU A 42 -10.14 4.20 20.12
C GLU A 42 -10.52 4.95 18.84
N MET A 43 -11.38 4.37 18.00
CA MET A 43 -11.91 5.03 16.80
C MET A 43 -12.69 6.31 17.14
N LYS A 44 -13.52 6.29 18.20
CA LYS A 44 -14.26 7.48 18.64
C LYS A 44 -13.34 8.59 19.16
N MET A 45 -12.28 8.24 19.90
CA MET A 45 -11.29 9.21 20.36
C MET A 45 -10.57 9.88 19.19
N GLN A 46 -10.19 9.10 18.17
CA GLN A 46 -9.59 9.63 16.94
C GLN A 46 -10.57 10.54 16.17
N GLN A 47 -11.85 10.17 16.11
CA GLN A 47 -12.89 10.98 15.48
C GLN A 47 -13.08 12.33 16.20
N GLU A 48 -13.07 12.34 17.53
CA GLU A 48 -13.18 13.57 18.33
C GLU A 48 -11.95 14.47 18.16
N GLU A 49 -10.74 13.90 18.10
CA GLU A 49 -9.53 14.65 17.81
C GLU A 49 -9.58 15.30 16.41
N LEU A 50 -10.06 14.56 15.40
CA LEU A 50 -10.27 15.08 14.06
C LEU A 50 -11.29 16.22 14.03
N LEU A 51 -12.42 16.09 14.73
CA LEU A 51 -13.44 17.14 14.84
C LEU A 51 -12.88 18.42 15.47
N ASN A 52 -12.09 18.28 16.55
CA ASN A 52 -11.43 19.42 17.19
C ASN A 52 -10.44 20.11 16.23
N ARG A 53 -9.72 19.33 15.43
CA ARG A 53 -8.79 19.85 14.43
C ARG A 53 -9.51 20.58 13.29
N VAL A 54 -10.64 20.05 12.82
CA VAL A 54 -11.50 20.72 11.82
C VAL A 54 -12.02 22.04 12.36
N LYS A 55 -12.52 22.07 13.59
CA LYS A 55 -13.01 23.30 14.23
C LYS A 55 -11.93 24.38 14.35
N LEU A 56 -10.69 23.98 14.71
CA LEU A 56 -9.55 24.89 14.75
C LEU A 56 -9.19 25.45 13.36
N LEU A 57 -9.39 24.66 12.30
CA LEU A 57 -9.18 25.10 10.92
C LEU A 57 -10.27 26.09 10.46
N GLU A 58 -11.53 25.83 10.81
CA GLU A 58 -12.65 26.72 10.52
C GLU A 58 -12.49 28.10 11.17
N ASP A 59 -12.05 28.16 12.43
CA ASP A 59 -11.78 29.42 13.13
C ASP A 59 -10.65 30.24 12.47
N ARG A 60 -9.68 29.58 11.83
CA ARG A 60 -8.58 30.23 11.10
C ARG A 60 -8.95 30.71 9.70
N LEU A 61 -10.10 30.28 9.18
CA LEU A 61 -10.63 30.69 7.87
C LEU A 61 -11.56 31.91 7.94
N GLN A 62 -11.90 32.38 9.15
CA GLN A 62 -12.65 33.63 9.33
C GLN A 62 -11.82 34.84 8.85
N PRO A 63 -12.28 35.63 7.87
CA PRO A 63 -11.55 36.82 7.43
C PRO A 63 -11.55 37.89 8.53
N THR A 64 -10.37 38.26 9.00
CA THR A 64 -10.14 39.40 9.89
C THR A 64 -10.56 40.71 9.18
N LYS A 65 -11.79 41.16 9.43
CA LYS A 65 -12.22 42.53 9.17
C LYS A 65 -11.93 43.41 10.40
N SER A 66 -10.81 44.12 10.40
CA SER A 66 -10.52 45.34 11.19
C SER A 66 -9.04 45.68 10.98
N GLN A 67 -8.57 46.91 10.78
CA GLN A 67 -9.11 48.27 10.82
C GLN A 67 -8.16 49.13 10.00
N GLN A 68 -8.69 50.10 9.25
CA GLN A 68 -7.92 51.19 8.68
C GLN A 68 -7.26 52.00 9.81
N ASN A 69 -6.00 52.38 9.64
CA ASN A 69 -5.53 53.68 10.09
C ASN A 69 -4.40 54.18 9.17
N ASN A 70 -4.64 55.35 8.59
CA ASN A 70 -3.65 56.15 7.88
C ASN A 70 -2.53 56.57 8.85
N ASN A 71 -1.29 56.67 8.35
CA ASN A 71 -0.47 57.89 8.42
C ASN A 71 0.87 57.70 7.67
N ASN A 72 1.29 58.79 7.02
CA ASN A 72 2.44 58.95 6.12
C ASN A 72 3.79 58.48 6.71
N CYS A 73 4.69 57.96 5.86
CA CYS A 73 5.84 58.71 5.30
C CYS A 73 7.02 57.80 4.90
N THR A 74 7.63 58.15 3.77
CA THR A 74 9.02 57.90 3.32
C THR A 74 9.42 56.52 2.77
N VAL A 75 9.62 56.53 1.45
CA VAL A 75 10.34 55.56 0.64
C VAL A 75 11.78 55.43 1.12
N ASN A 76 12.22 54.21 1.39
CA ASN A 76 13.62 53.80 1.20
C ASN A 76 13.66 52.34 0.73
N ASN A 77 14.27 52.15 -0.43
CA ASN A 77 14.52 50.88 -1.09
C ASN A 77 15.22 49.88 -0.18
N VAL A 78 14.55 48.78 0.16
CA VAL A 78 15.19 47.47 0.34
C VAL A 78 14.26 46.43 -0.29
N SER A 79 14.59 46.00 -1.50
CA SER A 79 14.00 44.85 -2.17
C SER A 79 14.42 43.57 -1.44
N ASN A 80 13.82 43.27 -0.30
CA ASN A 80 13.82 41.91 0.23
C ASN A 80 12.73 41.15 -0.52
N PHE A 81 13.16 40.44 -1.56
CA PHE A 81 12.40 39.38 -2.19
C PHE A 81 12.27 38.24 -1.15
N ASN A 82 11.34 38.39 -0.21
CA ASN A 82 10.88 37.26 0.59
C ASN A 82 10.08 36.38 -0.37
N ASN A 83 10.77 35.40 -0.93
CA ASN A 83 10.13 34.29 -1.62
C ASN A 83 9.28 33.59 -0.55
N THR A 84 8.03 34.01 -0.41
CA THR A 84 7.01 33.25 0.31
C THR A 84 6.91 31.93 -0.42
N GLN A 85 7.64 30.93 0.08
CA GLN A 85 7.35 29.54 -0.20
C GLN A 85 5.94 29.31 0.31
N ASN A 86 4.97 29.45 -0.59
CA ASN A 86 3.66 28.86 -0.43
C ASN A 86 3.92 27.36 -0.30
N ASN A 87 4.05 26.87 0.93
CA ASN A 87 3.91 25.45 1.23
C ASN A 87 2.46 25.09 0.91
N ILE A 88 2.21 24.77 -0.35
CA ILE A 88 0.99 24.10 -0.79
C ILE A 88 1.03 22.75 -0.07
N ASN A 89 0.32 22.68 1.05
CA ASN A 89 0.14 21.44 1.78
C ASN A 89 -0.93 20.64 1.01
N ILE A 90 -0.46 19.92 -0.01
CA ILE A 90 -1.29 18.98 -0.78
C ILE A 90 -1.75 17.92 0.22
N ASN A 91 -3.07 17.72 0.29
CA ASN A 91 -3.73 16.80 1.19
C ASN A 91 -3.13 15.38 0.99
N TYR A 92 -2.27 14.95 1.91
CA TYR A 92 -1.50 13.72 1.75
C TYR A 92 -2.48 12.55 1.87
N PHE A 93 -2.60 11.78 0.80
CA PHE A 93 -3.14 10.44 0.92
C PHE A 93 -2.25 9.65 1.88
N SER A 94 -2.82 9.00 2.90
CA SER A 94 -2.01 8.25 3.87
C SER A 94 -1.42 7.03 3.17
N THR A 95 -0.16 7.12 2.75
CA THR A 95 0.59 6.00 2.18
C THR A 95 0.57 4.82 3.16
N THR A 96 0.22 3.63 2.68
CA THR A 96 0.26 2.39 3.47
C THR A 96 1.71 1.97 3.67
N ALA A 97 1.98 1.28 4.78
CA ALA A 97 3.30 0.70 4.99
C ALA A 97 3.58 -0.37 3.93
N PHE A 98 4.83 -0.49 3.50
CA PHE A 98 5.30 -1.59 2.66
C PHE A 98 5.07 -2.94 3.37
N GLY A 99 4.49 -3.90 2.64
CA GLY A 99 3.99 -5.18 3.17
C GLY A 99 2.57 -5.11 3.75
N GLN A 100 1.94 -3.93 3.78
CA GLN A 100 0.55 -3.72 4.22
C GLN A 100 -0.29 -3.06 3.11
N GLU A 101 0.00 -3.42 1.86
CA GLU A 101 -0.67 -2.86 0.69
C GLU A 101 -2.17 -3.15 0.71
N ASN A 102 -2.94 -2.18 0.22
CA ASN A 102 -4.34 -2.37 -0.06
C ASN A 102 -4.53 -3.21 -1.34
N TRP A 103 -5.07 -4.41 -1.23
CA TRP A 103 -5.37 -5.27 -2.38
C TRP A 103 -6.81 -5.15 -2.89
N THR A 104 -7.68 -4.42 -2.18
CA THR A 104 -9.14 -4.49 -2.41
C THR A 104 -9.59 -3.95 -3.76
N TYR A 105 -8.76 -3.12 -4.40
CA TYR A 105 -9.07 -2.52 -5.69
C TYR A 105 -8.68 -3.40 -6.89
N ILE A 106 -7.91 -4.46 -6.67
CA ILE A 106 -7.58 -5.44 -7.71
C ILE A 106 -8.66 -6.52 -7.68
N SER A 107 -9.57 -6.48 -8.66
CA SER A 107 -10.67 -7.46 -8.72
C SER A 107 -10.15 -8.87 -9.03
N GLU A 108 -10.92 -9.91 -8.64
CA GLU A 108 -10.56 -11.31 -8.95
C GLU A 108 -10.41 -11.56 -10.45
N ALA A 109 -11.29 -10.99 -11.27
CA ALA A 109 -11.23 -11.09 -12.73
C ALA A 109 -9.96 -10.44 -13.30
N GLU A 110 -9.55 -9.28 -12.74
CA GLU A 110 -8.30 -8.63 -13.10
C GLU A 110 -7.09 -9.46 -12.67
N MET A 111 -7.12 -10.02 -11.46
CA MET A 111 -6.07 -10.91 -10.96
C MET A 111 -5.88 -12.11 -11.90
N PHE A 112 -6.95 -12.81 -12.30
CA PHE A 112 -6.86 -13.94 -13.23
C PHE A 112 -6.29 -13.53 -14.59
N LYS A 113 -6.66 -12.35 -15.09
CA LYS A 113 -6.11 -11.81 -16.33
C LYS A 113 -4.59 -11.60 -16.22
N ILE A 114 -4.11 -11.08 -15.08
CA ILE A 114 -2.67 -10.90 -14.82
C ILE A 114 -1.96 -12.26 -14.68
N MET A 115 -2.54 -13.20 -13.94
CA MET A 115 -2.02 -14.57 -13.76
C MET A 115 -1.88 -15.33 -15.08
N GLY A 116 -2.79 -15.10 -16.03
CA GLY A 116 -2.72 -15.67 -17.38
C GLY A 116 -1.42 -15.31 -18.12
N GLY A 117 -0.81 -14.17 -17.78
CA GLY A 117 0.53 -13.77 -18.22
C GLY A 117 1.64 -14.40 -17.37
N VAL A 118 1.61 -15.71 -17.13
CA VAL A 118 2.47 -16.50 -16.20
C VAL A 118 3.88 -15.91 -15.98
N ASN A 119 4.65 -15.69 -17.04
CA ASN A 119 6.05 -15.22 -16.94
C ASN A 119 6.22 -13.73 -16.57
N SER A 120 5.13 -12.98 -16.62
CA SER A 120 5.04 -11.53 -16.41
C SER A 120 4.08 -11.13 -15.29
N CYS A 121 3.40 -12.10 -14.64
CA CYS A 121 2.37 -11.81 -13.66
C CYS A 121 2.93 -11.02 -12.46
N ILE A 122 4.08 -11.43 -11.92
CA ILE A 122 4.71 -10.73 -10.78
C ILE A 122 5.08 -9.27 -11.12
N PRO A 123 5.83 -8.96 -12.20
CA PRO A 123 6.04 -7.56 -12.60
C PRO A 123 4.73 -6.77 -12.83
N ALA A 124 3.71 -7.39 -13.43
CA ALA A 124 2.43 -6.72 -13.68
C ALA A 124 1.68 -6.42 -12.37
N ILE A 125 1.74 -7.31 -11.37
CA ILE A 125 1.20 -7.06 -10.04
C ILE A 125 1.97 -5.93 -9.36
N VAL A 126 3.31 -5.90 -9.44
CA VAL A 126 4.10 -4.81 -8.85
C VAL A 126 3.69 -3.45 -9.43
N GLU A 127 3.50 -3.35 -10.74
CA GLU A 127 3.01 -2.13 -11.39
C GLU A 127 1.62 -1.75 -10.90
N ARG A 128 0.67 -2.69 -10.93
CA ARG A 128 -0.72 -2.44 -10.53
C ARG A 128 -0.89 -2.18 -9.04
N LEU A 129 -0.02 -2.74 -8.21
CA LEU A 129 -0.08 -2.59 -6.76
C LEU A 129 0.62 -1.31 -6.31
N HIS A 130 1.84 -1.04 -6.76
CA HIS A 130 2.66 0.04 -6.20
C HIS A 130 2.74 1.31 -7.05
N PHE A 131 2.31 1.27 -8.31
CA PHE A 131 2.48 2.37 -9.26
C PHE A 131 1.17 2.75 -9.96
N ASP A 132 0.04 2.41 -9.36
CA ASP A 132 -1.27 2.77 -9.89
C ASP A 132 -1.64 4.20 -9.53
N VAL A 133 -1.90 5.04 -10.52
CA VAL A 133 -2.19 6.47 -10.34
C VAL A 133 -3.49 6.71 -9.57
N GLU A 134 -4.48 5.83 -9.69
CA GLU A 134 -5.76 5.92 -8.97
C GLU A 134 -5.65 5.44 -7.52
N HIS A 135 -4.59 4.67 -7.20
CA HIS A 135 -4.34 4.10 -5.87
C HIS A 135 -2.97 4.52 -5.28
N PRO A 136 -2.82 5.81 -4.91
CA PRO A 136 -1.57 6.33 -4.35
C PRO A 136 -1.22 5.79 -2.96
N GLU A 137 -2.07 4.97 -2.31
CA GLU A 137 -1.83 4.42 -0.95
C GLU A 137 -0.60 3.57 -0.98
N ASN A 138 -0.52 2.75 -2.01
CA ASN A 138 0.48 1.72 -2.15
C ASN A 138 1.75 2.25 -2.83
N HIS A 139 1.85 3.57 -3.08
CA HIS A 139 3.08 4.23 -3.57
C HIS A 139 4.13 4.31 -2.45
N ASN A 140 4.46 3.15 -1.91
CA ASN A 140 5.23 2.93 -0.69
C ASN A 140 6.64 2.40 -0.97
N ILE A 141 7.06 2.33 -2.24
CA ILE A 141 8.38 1.84 -2.68
C ILE A 141 8.97 2.71 -3.80
N LYS A 142 10.29 2.94 -3.78
CA LYS A 142 11.00 3.62 -4.88
C LYS A 142 12.50 3.32 -4.92
N ILE A 143 13.06 3.24 -6.12
CA ILE A 143 14.50 3.20 -6.40
C ILE A 143 14.95 4.61 -6.74
N GLN A 144 15.79 5.21 -5.90
CA GLN A 144 16.30 6.58 -6.15
C GLN A 144 17.52 6.60 -7.06
N ASN A 145 18.36 5.57 -6.98
CA ASN A 145 19.58 5.47 -7.78
C ASN A 145 19.71 4.05 -8.34
N LYS A 146 19.58 3.93 -9.66
CA LYS A 146 19.64 2.65 -10.37
C LYS A 146 20.95 1.89 -10.15
N ASN A 147 22.04 2.62 -9.92
CA ASN A 147 23.39 2.08 -9.77
C ASN A 147 23.73 1.64 -8.33
N ARG A 148 22.87 1.95 -7.36
CA ARG A 148 23.08 1.55 -5.96
C ARG A 148 22.26 0.31 -5.62
N PRO A 149 22.74 -0.53 -4.68
CA PRO A 149 21.99 -1.69 -4.20
C PRO A 149 20.90 -1.29 -3.18
N GLU A 150 20.44 -0.05 -3.20
CA GLU A 150 19.55 0.52 -2.18
C GLU A 150 18.16 0.77 -2.78
N ILE A 151 17.13 0.53 -1.97
CA ILE A 151 15.74 0.87 -2.28
C ILE A 151 15.14 1.61 -1.08
N LYS A 152 14.15 2.46 -1.32
CA LYS A 152 13.38 3.10 -0.25
C LYS A 152 11.98 2.49 -0.17
N VAL A 153 11.57 2.17 1.05
CA VAL A 153 10.21 1.73 1.39
C VAL A 153 9.62 2.62 2.47
N PHE A 154 8.30 2.76 2.51
CA PHE A 154 7.60 3.51 3.55
C PHE A 154 7.17 2.55 4.66
N ASP A 155 7.53 2.83 5.92
CA ASP A 155 7.20 1.96 7.07
C ASP A 155 5.85 2.30 7.75
N GLY A 156 5.04 3.17 7.13
CA GLY A 156 3.82 3.73 7.73
C GLY A 156 4.05 5.05 8.47
N LYS A 157 5.30 5.42 8.77
CA LYS A 157 5.67 6.69 9.42
C LYS A 157 6.67 7.49 8.60
N MET A 158 7.70 6.83 8.06
CA MET A 158 8.76 7.47 7.31
C MET A 158 9.37 6.54 6.25
N TRP A 159 10.09 7.14 5.30
CA TRP A 159 10.84 6.39 4.31
C TRP A 159 12.13 5.79 4.90
N ARG A 160 12.31 4.49 4.74
CA ARG A 160 13.48 3.72 5.17
C ARG A 160 14.28 3.25 3.96
N THR A 161 15.60 3.32 4.04
CA THR A 161 16.49 2.73 3.05
C THR A 161 16.78 1.28 3.43
N GLN A 162 16.65 0.36 2.47
CA GLN A 162 16.91 -1.07 2.64
C GLN A 162 17.75 -1.61 1.48
N ASP A 163 18.25 -2.84 1.62
CA ASP A 163 18.90 -3.57 0.51
C ASP A 163 17.86 -3.90 -0.57
N ARG A 164 18.09 -3.41 -1.78
CA ARG A 164 17.18 -3.55 -2.91
C ARG A 164 16.88 -5.00 -3.24
N ASN A 165 17.89 -5.85 -3.17
CA ASN A 165 17.77 -7.23 -3.60
C ASN A 165 16.91 -8.03 -2.61
N ASN A 166 17.13 -7.86 -1.31
CA ASN A 166 16.34 -8.51 -0.26
C ASN A 166 14.90 -7.99 -0.24
N THR A 167 14.70 -6.67 -0.28
CA THR A 167 13.34 -6.08 -0.28
C THR A 167 12.53 -6.55 -1.50
N VAL A 168 13.15 -6.66 -2.68
CA VAL A 168 12.46 -7.18 -3.87
C VAL A 168 12.14 -8.66 -3.74
N ASP A 169 13.01 -9.47 -3.12
CA ASP A 169 12.69 -10.88 -2.85
C ASP A 169 11.49 -11.00 -1.89
N GLU A 170 11.50 -10.24 -0.78
CA GLU A 170 10.38 -10.20 0.17
C GLU A 170 9.07 -9.79 -0.52
N MET A 171 9.12 -8.79 -1.41
CA MET A 171 7.96 -8.38 -2.21
C MET A 171 7.46 -9.49 -3.12
N ILE A 172 8.36 -10.22 -3.78
CA ILE A 172 8.00 -11.35 -4.65
C ILE A 172 7.34 -12.47 -3.85
N GLU A 173 7.86 -12.81 -2.67
CA GLU A 173 7.28 -13.82 -1.79
C GLU A 173 5.90 -13.40 -1.29
N ASN A 174 5.71 -12.13 -0.91
CA ASN A 174 4.41 -11.60 -0.52
C ASN A 174 3.38 -11.70 -1.66
N ILE A 175 3.78 -11.33 -2.89
CA ILE A 175 2.92 -11.47 -4.07
C ILE A 175 2.62 -12.94 -4.34
N ARG A 176 3.60 -13.83 -4.22
CA ARG A 176 3.39 -15.28 -4.38
C ARG A 176 2.36 -15.79 -3.38
N GLY A 177 2.53 -15.48 -2.09
CA GLY A 177 1.56 -15.86 -1.07
C GLY A 177 0.17 -15.32 -1.37
N LYS A 178 0.07 -14.11 -1.96
CA LYS A 178 -1.22 -13.58 -2.41
C LYS A 178 -1.81 -14.33 -3.60
N LEU A 179 -0.99 -14.79 -4.54
CA LEU A 179 -1.41 -15.58 -5.68
C LEU A 179 -1.94 -16.96 -5.29
N ASP A 180 -1.41 -17.55 -4.21
CA ASP A 180 -1.87 -18.83 -3.69
C ASP A 180 -3.36 -18.78 -3.28
N ASP A 181 -3.87 -17.62 -2.82
CA ASP A 181 -5.30 -17.41 -2.51
C ASP A 181 -6.23 -17.61 -3.75
N TYR A 182 -5.67 -17.46 -4.95
CA TYR A 182 -6.40 -17.49 -6.22
C TYR A 182 -6.10 -18.73 -7.06
N GLU A 183 -5.06 -19.49 -6.71
CA GLU A 183 -4.48 -20.56 -7.54
C GLU A 183 -5.52 -21.63 -7.90
N ASP A 184 -6.24 -22.17 -6.92
CA ASP A 184 -7.23 -23.23 -7.14
C ASP A 184 -8.31 -22.82 -8.15
N LYS A 185 -8.88 -21.62 -7.98
CA LYS A 185 -9.92 -21.10 -8.87
C LYS A 185 -9.36 -20.78 -10.25
N PHE A 186 -8.15 -20.23 -10.30
CA PHE A 186 -7.46 -19.92 -11.55
C PHE A 186 -7.20 -21.21 -12.36
N LEU A 187 -6.72 -22.28 -11.72
CA LEU A 187 -6.46 -23.56 -12.40
C LEU A 187 -7.73 -24.27 -12.84
N GLN A 188 -8.85 -24.13 -12.10
CA GLN A 188 -10.15 -24.66 -12.50
C GLN A 188 -10.75 -23.97 -13.72
N THR A 189 -10.46 -22.67 -13.90
CA THR A 189 -10.99 -21.86 -15.00
C THR A 189 -10.05 -21.75 -16.20
N SER A 190 -8.77 -22.09 -16.00
CA SER A 190 -7.74 -22.05 -17.02
C SER A 190 -7.79 -23.23 -17.98
N SER A 191 -7.27 -23.03 -19.20
CA SER A 191 -7.04 -24.14 -20.13
C SER A 191 -5.92 -25.05 -19.63
N SER A 192 -5.96 -26.33 -20.00
CA SER A 192 -4.91 -27.31 -19.63
C SER A 192 -3.49 -26.85 -19.97
N GLY A 193 -3.31 -26.20 -21.12
CA GLY A 193 -2.03 -25.65 -21.53
C GLY A 193 -1.55 -24.46 -20.69
N LEU A 194 -2.48 -23.65 -20.16
CA LEU A 194 -2.15 -22.56 -19.26
C LEU A 194 -1.81 -23.08 -17.86
N SER A 195 -2.59 -24.04 -17.34
CA SER A 195 -2.32 -24.70 -16.07
C SER A 195 -0.94 -25.39 -16.08
N PHE A 196 -0.59 -26.08 -17.17
CA PHE A 196 0.74 -26.69 -17.32
C PHE A 196 1.87 -25.65 -17.31
N LYS A 197 1.69 -24.50 -17.97
CA LYS A 197 2.68 -23.41 -17.94
C LYS A 197 2.83 -22.84 -16.53
N TRP A 198 1.72 -22.68 -15.82
CA TRP A 198 1.71 -22.16 -14.45
C TRP A 198 2.48 -23.07 -13.49
N GLU A 199 2.21 -24.37 -13.51
CA GLU A 199 2.91 -25.35 -12.66
C GLU A 199 4.41 -25.40 -12.95
N ASN A 200 4.81 -25.38 -14.24
CA ASN A 200 6.23 -25.42 -14.60
C ASN A 200 6.95 -24.13 -14.25
N TYR A 201 6.29 -22.98 -14.36
CA TYR A 201 6.88 -21.70 -13.96
C TYR A 201 7.36 -21.73 -12.51
N TRP A 202 6.58 -22.30 -11.60
CA TRP A 202 6.96 -22.38 -10.19
C TRP A 202 8.03 -23.43 -9.89
N LYS A 203 8.08 -24.53 -10.65
CA LYS A 203 9.19 -25.51 -10.58
C LYS A 203 10.51 -24.85 -11.01
N ASP A 204 10.49 -24.11 -12.12
CA ASP A 204 11.67 -23.39 -12.61
C ASP A 204 12.14 -22.34 -11.59
N MET A 205 11.23 -21.77 -10.79
CA MET A 205 11.56 -20.80 -9.75
C MET A 205 12.31 -21.39 -8.55
N GLU A 206 12.52 -22.71 -8.46
CA GLU A 206 13.45 -23.28 -7.48
C GLU A 206 14.91 -22.99 -7.84
N GLU A 207 15.20 -22.75 -9.14
CA GLU A 207 16.55 -22.44 -9.61
C GLU A 207 16.97 -21.01 -9.25
N ALA A 208 18.13 -20.87 -8.59
CA ALA A 208 18.69 -19.57 -8.23
C ALA A 208 18.86 -18.61 -9.44
N LYS A 209 19.12 -19.16 -10.63
CA LYS A 209 19.23 -18.39 -11.87
C LYS A 209 17.89 -17.74 -12.23
N GLN A 210 16.78 -18.49 -12.15
CA GLN A 210 15.46 -17.97 -12.48
C GLN A 210 14.99 -16.93 -11.46
N LYS A 211 15.23 -17.17 -10.16
CA LYS A 211 14.99 -16.16 -9.11
C LYS A 211 15.72 -14.85 -9.38
N LYS A 212 16.99 -14.94 -9.81
CA LYS A 212 17.80 -13.76 -10.18
C LYS A 212 17.24 -13.02 -11.39
N GLU A 213 16.79 -13.74 -12.42
CA GLU A 213 16.19 -13.11 -13.61
C GLU A 213 14.82 -12.48 -13.30
N LEU A 214 13.99 -13.12 -12.47
CA LEU A 214 12.73 -12.53 -12.01
C LEU A 214 12.98 -11.23 -11.25
N ARG A 215 13.93 -11.23 -10.31
CA ARG A 215 14.32 -10.03 -9.56
C ARG A 215 14.72 -8.89 -10.49
N LYS A 216 15.53 -9.17 -11.52
CA LYS A 216 15.89 -8.17 -12.53
C LYS A 216 14.67 -7.62 -13.28
N LYS A 217 13.72 -8.48 -13.66
CA LYS A 217 12.48 -8.05 -14.32
C LYS A 217 11.65 -7.13 -13.43
N VAL A 218 11.51 -7.47 -12.15
CA VAL A 218 10.79 -6.65 -11.16
C VAL A 218 11.47 -5.30 -10.95
N ILE A 219 12.79 -5.29 -10.75
CA ILE A 219 13.57 -4.05 -10.63
C ILE A 219 13.44 -3.20 -11.91
N GLY A 220 13.50 -3.82 -13.08
CA GLY A 220 13.28 -3.15 -14.36
C GLY A 220 11.91 -2.46 -14.40
N ARG A 221 10.85 -3.21 -14.08
CA ARG A 221 9.47 -2.69 -14.06
C ARG A 221 9.31 -1.50 -13.11
N ILE A 222 9.85 -1.58 -11.89
CA ILE A 222 9.83 -0.45 -10.93
C ILE A 222 10.44 0.81 -11.56
N ASN A 223 11.59 0.68 -12.21
CA ASN A 223 12.24 1.82 -12.85
C ASN A 223 11.42 2.39 -14.02
N ASP A 224 10.84 1.52 -14.85
CA ASP A 224 9.99 1.93 -15.98
C ASP A 224 8.75 2.69 -15.49
N CYS A 225 8.08 2.18 -14.46
CA CYS A 225 6.93 2.84 -13.83
C CYS A 225 7.31 4.20 -13.25
N GLN A 226 8.41 4.28 -12.49
CA GLN A 226 8.89 5.55 -11.94
C GLN A 226 9.22 6.59 -13.02
N GLU A 227 9.87 6.18 -14.12
CA GLU A 227 10.14 7.08 -15.24
C GLU A 227 8.86 7.57 -15.91
N HIS A 228 7.87 6.70 -16.07
CA HIS A 228 6.60 7.05 -16.66
C HIS A 228 5.84 8.09 -15.82
N MET A 229 5.77 7.88 -14.50
CA MET A 229 5.14 8.83 -13.56
C MET A 229 5.84 10.21 -13.60
N ILE A 230 7.17 10.24 -13.59
CA ILE A 230 7.94 11.51 -13.70
C ILE A 230 7.61 12.24 -15.01
N LYS A 231 7.54 11.51 -16.13
CA LYS A 231 7.21 12.10 -17.44
C LYS A 231 5.78 12.66 -17.44
N GLN A 232 4.81 11.96 -16.85
CA GLN A 232 3.44 12.45 -16.72
C GLN A 232 3.38 13.74 -15.90
N ASP A 233 4.07 13.79 -14.76
CA ASP A 233 4.14 15.00 -13.92
C ASP A 233 4.77 16.19 -14.67
N MET A 234 5.83 15.94 -15.44
CA MET A 234 6.46 16.99 -16.26
C MET A 234 5.55 17.53 -17.37
N ILE A 235 4.66 16.70 -17.92
CA ILE A 235 3.69 17.11 -18.94
C ILE A 235 2.57 17.95 -18.31
N LEU A 236 2.07 17.53 -17.14
CA LEU A 236 0.99 18.23 -16.43
C LEU A 236 1.42 19.62 -15.95
N ASN A 237 2.67 19.79 -15.52
CA ASN A 237 3.21 21.06 -15.02
C ASN A 237 3.68 22.05 -16.11
N LYS A 238 3.50 21.72 -17.40
CA LYS A 238 3.86 22.58 -18.55
C LYS A 238 2.67 23.33 -19.18
N LYS A 239 1.47 23.24 -18.59
CA LYS A 239 0.28 23.99 -18.98
C LYS A 239 -0.04 25.08 -17.96
#